data_AF-A0A4Z0YV78-F1
#
_entry.id   AF-A0A4Z0YV78-F1
#
_cell.length_a   1.000
_cell.length_b   1.000
_cell.length_c   1.000
_cell.angle_alpha   90.00
_cell.angle_beta   90.00
_cell.angle_gamma   90.00
#
_symmetry.space_group_name_H-M   'P 1'
#
loop_
_entity.id
_entity.type
_entity.pdbx_description
1 polymer ?
#
loop_
_entity_poly.entity_id
_entity_poly.type
_entity_poly.pdbx_seq_one_letter_code
_entity_poly.pdbx_strand_id
1 'polypeptide(L)'
;MPEPAKASIPNAPASRIPPSRIPRVDTSSVAYKQAASKYMRLMIAMPILLVTSYYLFDRLALGHEAKSLRGTPVVDEANKE
;
A
#
# COMPACT_ATOMS: atom_id res chain seq x y z
N MET A 1 54.00 9.98 -41.01
CA MET A 1 53.13 10.75 -40.08
C MET A 1 52.97 9.94 -38.81
N PRO A 2 53.60 10.29 -37.66
CA PRO A 2 53.26 9.69 -36.38
C PRO A 2 52.12 10.48 -35.69
N GLU A 3 51.11 9.76 -35.18
CA GLU A 3 49.96 10.30 -34.41
C GLU A 3 50.39 10.91 -33.07
N PRO A 4 49.67 11.94 -32.55
CA PRO A 4 50.00 12.59 -31.29
C PRO A 4 49.65 11.72 -30.09
N ALA A 5 50.58 11.68 -29.13
CA ALA A 5 50.48 10.94 -27.88
C ALA A 5 49.20 11.28 -27.10
N LYS A 6 48.43 10.26 -26.72
CA LYS A 6 47.35 10.37 -25.74
C LYS A 6 47.94 10.84 -24.41
N ALA A 7 47.51 12.00 -23.95
CA ALA A 7 47.84 12.54 -22.63
C ALA A 7 47.41 11.54 -21.54
N SER A 8 48.39 11.06 -20.78
CA SER A 8 48.16 10.28 -19.56
C SER A 8 47.70 11.23 -18.46
N ILE A 9 46.45 11.09 -18.01
CA ILE A 9 45.91 11.88 -16.89
C ILE A 9 46.43 11.26 -15.58
N PRO A 10 47.01 12.04 -14.65
CA PRO A 10 47.52 11.51 -13.40
C PRO A 10 46.37 11.09 -12.47
N ASN A 11 46.44 9.82 -12.07
CA ASN A 11 45.81 9.15 -10.93
C ASN A 11 45.17 10.08 -9.87
N ALA A 12 43.84 10.24 -9.91
CA ALA A 12 43.08 10.80 -8.80
C ALA A 12 42.93 9.74 -7.69
N PRO A 13 43.09 10.08 -6.39
CA PRO A 13 43.00 9.12 -5.31
C PRO A 13 41.59 8.52 -5.28
N ALA A 14 41.50 7.23 -5.57
CA ALA A 14 40.29 6.44 -5.45
C ALA A 14 39.75 6.59 -4.03
N SER A 15 38.62 7.29 -3.89
CA SER A 15 37.86 7.33 -2.65
C SER A 15 37.54 5.88 -2.26
N ARG A 16 38.21 5.37 -1.20
CA ARG A 16 38.06 4.00 -0.68
C ARG A 16 36.74 3.85 0.10
N ILE A 17 35.63 4.30 -0.47
CA ILE A 17 34.32 3.95 0.05
C ILE A 17 34.00 2.58 -0.57
N PRO A 18 33.96 1.49 0.21
CA PRO A 18 33.50 0.22 -0.32
C PRO A 18 32.07 0.44 -0.85
N PRO A 19 31.73 0.02 -2.08
CA PRO A 19 30.37 0.12 -2.55
C PRO A 19 29.49 -0.62 -1.54
N SER A 20 28.57 0.10 -0.91
CA SER A 20 27.58 -0.49 -0.01
C SER A 20 26.91 -1.61 -0.77
N ARG A 21 27.18 -2.85 -0.36
CA ARG A 21 26.71 -4.06 -1.03
C ARG A 21 25.26 -4.27 -0.59
N ILE A 22 24.37 -3.42 -1.08
CA ILE A 22 22.94 -3.61 -0.90
C ILE A 22 22.64 -5.01 -1.47
N PRO A 23 22.16 -5.96 -0.65
CA PRO A 23 21.85 -7.29 -1.16
C PRO A 23 20.83 -7.13 -2.29
N ARG A 24 21.14 -7.68 -3.47
CA ARG A 24 20.21 -7.68 -4.59
C ARG A 24 19.00 -8.52 -4.17
N VAL A 25 17.90 -7.85 -3.85
CA VAL A 25 16.64 -8.51 -3.52
C VAL A 25 16.14 -9.22 -4.78
N ASP A 26 15.93 -10.52 -4.69
CA ASP A 26 15.37 -11.30 -5.79
C ASP A 26 13.86 -11.05 -5.89
N THR A 27 13.49 -10.10 -6.75
CA THR A 27 12.11 -9.73 -7.03
C THR A 27 11.36 -10.75 -7.88
N SER A 28 12.07 -11.74 -8.45
CA SER A 28 11.48 -12.80 -9.28
C SER A 28 10.93 -13.96 -8.44
N SER A 29 11.44 -14.10 -7.20
CA SER A 29 11.04 -15.16 -6.29
C SER A 29 9.54 -15.11 -5.94
N VAL A 30 8.92 -16.29 -5.87
CA VAL A 30 7.48 -16.44 -5.56
C VAL A 30 7.17 -15.89 -4.16
N ALA A 31 8.07 -16.11 -3.19
CA ALA A 31 7.95 -15.60 -1.84
C ALA A 31 7.92 -14.06 -1.80
N TYR A 32 8.79 -13.40 -2.58
CA TYR A 32 8.80 -11.94 -2.68
C TYR A 32 7.48 -11.41 -3.25
N LYS A 33 6.96 -12.02 -4.33
CA LYS A 33 5.68 -11.63 -4.94
C LYS A 33 4.50 -11.74 -3.97
N GLN A 34 4.47 -12.80 -3.16
CA GLN A 34 3.43 -12.96 -2.14
C GLN A 34 3.51 -11.89 -1.05
N ALA A 35 4.72 -11.59 -0.55
CA ALA A 35 4.93 -10.55 0.45
C ALA A 35 4.57 -9.16 -0.09
N ALA A 36 5.01 -8.84 -1.31
CA ALA A 36 4.69 -7.59 -1.98
C ALA A 36 3.18 -7.41 -2.18
N SER A 37 2.47 -8.46 -2.59
CA SER A 37 1.02 -8.42 -2.77
C SER A 37 0.26 -8.17 -1.47
N LYS A 38 0.72 -8.76 -0.36
CA LYS A 38 0.14 -8.50 0.97
C LYS A 38 0.36 -7.06 1.40
N TYR A 39 1.55 -6.52 1.19
CA TYR A 39 1.86 -5.13 1.50
C TYR A 39 1.03 -4.16 0.65
N MET A 40 0.89 -4.41 -0.64
CA MET A 40 0.09 -3.58 -1.54
C MET A 40 -1.39 -3.59 -1.16
N ARG A 41 -1.94 -4.77 -0.82
CA ARG A 41 -3.31 -4.89 -0.28
C ARG A 41 -3.48 -4.10 1.01
N LEU A 42 -2.50 -4.15 1.92
CA LEU A 42 -2.52 -3.37 3.15
C LEU A 42 -2.49 -1.86 2.86
N MET A 43 -1.61 -1.40 1.98
CA MET A 43 -1.52 0.02 1.61
C MET A 43 -2.82 0.57 1.01
N ILE A 44 -3.57 -0.26 0.29
CA ILE A 44 -4.86 0.12 -0.29
C ILE A 44 -5.99 0.01 0.75
N ALA A 45 -6.00 -1.06 1.54
CA ALA A 45 -7.05 -1.31 2.53
C ALA A 45 -6.99 -0.34 3.72
N MET A 46 -5.79 0.04 4.16
CA MET A 46 -5.57 0.87 5.35
C MET A 46 -6.24 2.26 5.26
N PRO A 47 -6.13 3.05 4.17
CA PRO A 47 -6.83 4.32 4.06
C PRO A 47 -8.36 4.15 3.95
N ILE A 48 -8.84 3.14 3.22
CA ILE A 48 -10.28 2.84 3.13
C ILE A 48 -10.81 2.50 4.52
N LEU A 49 -10.13 1.63 5.26
CA LEU A 49 -10.50 1.22 6.61
C LEU A 49 -10.50 2.42 7.56
N LEU A 50 -9.49 3.31 7.50
CA LEU A 50 -9.44 4.52 8.33
C LEU A 50 -10.60 5.47 8.05
N VAL A 51 -10.82 5.82 6.78
CA VAL A 51 -11.88 6.77 6.38
C VAL A 51 -13.26 6.21 6.71
N THR A 52 -13.48 4.94 6.39
CA THR A 52 -14.77 4.28 6.66
C THR A 52 -14.98 4.06 8.15
N SER A 53 -13.97 3.61 8.89
CA SER A 53 -14.05 3.45 10.34
C SER A 53 -14.30 4.79 11.02
N TYR A 54 -13.70 5.89 10.55
CA TYR A 54 -14.00 7.22 11.05
C TYR A 54 -15.46 7.59 10.79
N TYR A 55 -15.95 7.41 9.56
CA TYR A 55 -17.33 7.73 9.22
C TYR A 55 -18.35 6.87 9.96
N LEU A 56 -18.06 5.57 10.14
CA LEU A 56 -18.91 4.66 10.90
C LEU A 56 -18.87 4.99 12.39
N PHE A 57 -17.69 5.28 12.94
CA PHE A 57 -17.53 5.65 14.34
C PHE A 57 -18.15 7.01 14.65
N ASP A 58 -18.06 7.97 13.75
CA ASP A 58 -18.76 9.26 13.82
C ASP A 58 -20.28 9.03 13.89
N ARG A 59 -20.83 8.04 13.18
CA ARG A 59 -22.24 7.67 13.36
C ARG A 59 -22.53 6.89 14.64
N LEU A 60 -21.66 5.94 15.01
CA LEU A 60 -21.85 5.04 16.16
C LEU A 60 -21.70 5.76 17.51
N ALA A 61 -20.71 6.64 17.64
CA ALA A 61 -20.41 7.37 18.86
C ALA A 61 -21.29 8.61 19.03
N LEU A 62 -21.77 9.21 17.93
CA LEU A 62 -22.63 10.40 17.94
C LEU A 62 -24.14 10.05 17.92
N GLY A 63 -24.51 8.80 18.22
CA GLY A 63 -25.89 8.37 18.44
C GLY A 63 -26.81 8.43 17.23
N HIS A 64 -26.27 8.44 16.00
CA HIS A 64 -27.10 8.42 14.80
C HIS A 64 -27.50 6.98 14.49
N GLU A 65 -28.76 6.65 14.83
CA GLU A 65 -29.46 5.39 14.54
C GLU A 65 -29.01 4.77 13.20
N ALA A 66 -28.57 3.51 13.26
CA ALA A 66 -28.27 2.74 12.06
C ALA A 66 -29.50 2.76 11.16
N LYS A 67 -29.34 3.24 9.92
CA LYS A 67 -30.46 3.24 8.96
C LYS A 67 -30.89 1.80 8.73
N SER A 68 -31.98 1.42 9.38
CA SER A 68 -32.68 0.16 9.16
C SER A 68 -33.00 0.06 7.67
N LEU A 69 -32.45 -0.96 7.02
CA LEU A 69 -32.86 -1.36 5.69
C LEU A 69 -34.32 -1.82 5.83
N ARG A 70 -35.26 -0.93 5.50
CA ARG A 70 -36.69 -1.19 5.49
C ARG A 70 -36.97 -2.32 4.49
N GLY A 71 -36.92 -3.55 4.99
CA GLY A 71 -36.98 -4.79 4.23
C GLY A 71 -37.98 -5.80 4.77
N THR A 72 -38.96 -5.37 5.58
CA THR A 72 -40.18 -6.15 5.84
C THR A 72 -41.37 -5.20 5.86
N PRO A 73 -42.37 -5.35 4.97
CA PRO A 73 -43.68 -4.75 5.21
C PRO A 73 -44.25 -5.43 6.46
N VAL A 74 -44.68 -4.62 7.42
CA VAL A 74 -45.48 -5.06 8.57
C VAL A 74 -46.75 -5.71 8.02
N VAL A 75 -46.79 -7.04 7.99
CA VAL A 75 -48.01 -7.82 7.78
C VAL A 75 -48.59 -8.04 9.16
N ASP A 76 -49.20 -7.00 9.71
CA ASP A 76 -49.85 -7.11 11.02
C ASP A 76 -51.01 -6.10 11.10
N GLU A 77 -51.92 -6.12 10.11
CA GLU A 77 -53.19 -5.37 10.23
C GLU A 77 -54.32 -5.76 9.24
N ALA A 78 -54.39 -7.01 8.74
CA ALA A 78 -55.43 -7.36 7.75
C ALA A 78 -56.04 -8.77 7.89
N ASN A 79 -56.14 -9.32 9.10
CA ASN A 79 -57.05 -10.44 9.32
C ASN A 79 -57.61 -10.47 10.76
N LYS A 80 -58.43 -9.46 11.06
CA LYS A 80 -59.49 -9.55 12.07
C LYS A 80 -60.79 -9.18 11.37
N GLU A 81 -61.43 -10.18 10.79
CA GLU A 81 -62.87 -10.24 10.60
C GLU A 81 -63.39 -11.50 11.30
#